data_AF-A0A2S9V779-F1
#
_entry.id   AF-A0A2S9V779-F1
#
_cell.length_a   1.000
_cell.length_b   1.000
_cell.length_c   1.000
_cell.angle_alpha   90.00
_cell.angle_beta   90.00
_cell.angle_gamma   90.00
#
_symmetry.space_group_name_H-M   'P 1'
#
loop_
_entity.id
_entity.type
_entity.pdbx_description
1 polymer ?
#
loop_
_entity_poly.entity_id
_entity_poly.type
_entity_poly.pdbx_seq_one_letter_code
_entity_poly.pdbx_strand_id
1 'polypeptide(L)'
;MIPLWSAGALTVLWLCLLLKVSRNKVAAKGYKGFWLAILSWPLLLSSELWQLVGGASPWLAAAAVAAMPVLLAGIYRNLLAMLWRKPKRIMWPFYTIGPGMLVLVVIQGWLHGSDWQQWPGFAPLGEPLSYWAVYLTCLIAAFLFLYISIVLIEQLQQYHHELPLQVVDTEMYHIKGLSGASGFAVGMAFCLAIIVAAVAFGFLPLTFWLTWFHLGLALTTLVLLAQLSRAHRPSPSPFDHDAMSAAPKMSQSTAQAVLKRAEAAVISQKAYKEIGLTLAMFAERAGMSASDICLALLAGKKTHFRGFIYQYRMKYAKQVLMGSDTKLGSVTKRLKLGANGTASRSFLKYLESRR
;
A
#
# COMPACT_ATOMS: atom_id res chain seq x y z
N MET A 1 -19.21 -12.74 -26.01
CA MET A 1 -18.74 -11.53 -26.75
C MET A 1 -18.25 -10.45 -25.79
N ILE A 2 -19.09 -9.81 -24.97
CA ILE A 2 -18.67 -8.71 -24.05
C ILE A 2 -17.49 -9.09 -23.12
N PRO A 3 -17.49 -10.25 -22.45
CA PRO A 3 -16.40 -10.58 -21.52
C PRO A 3 -15.03 -10.75 -22.20
N LEU A 4 -15.04 -11.22 -23.46
CA LEU A 4 -13.86 -11.42 -24.27
C LEU A 4 -13.20 -10.08 -24.67
N TRP A 5 -14.02 -9.10 -25.07
CA TRP A 5 -13.55 -7.74 -25.36
C TRP A 5 -13.00 -7.07 -24.10
N SER A 6 -13.63 -7.29 -22.94
CA SER A 6 -13.14 -6.80 -21.66
C SER A 6 -11.77 -7.39 -21.31
N ALA A 7 -11.57 -8.71 -21.49
CA ALA A 7 -10.27 -9.35 -21.27
C ALA A 7 -9.18 -8.79 -22.21
N GLY A 8 -9.51 -8.58 -23.49
CA GLY A 8 -8.62 -7.94 -24.45
C GLY A 8 -8.24 -6.51 -24.04
N ALA A 9 -9.22 -5.69 -23.66
CA ALA A 9 -9.00 -4.32 -23.20
C ALA A 9 -8.10 -4.27 -21.94
N LEU A 10 -8.37 -5.12 -20.95
CA LEU A 10 -7.56 -5.23 -19.73
C LEU A 10 -6.12 -5.67 -20.04
N THR A 11 -5.93 -6.58 -21.00
CA THR A 11 -4.59 -7.01 -21.46
C THR A 11 -3.83 -5.86 -22.11
N VAL A 12 -4.48 -5.05 -22.93
CA VAL A 12 -3.88 -3.83 -23.52
C VAL A 12 -3.48 -2.83 -22.43
N LEU A 13 -4.34 -2.61 -21.42
CA LEU A 13 -4.02 -1.74 -20.29
C LEU A 13 -2.82 -2.26 -19.47
N TRP A 14 -2.73 -3.58 -19.27
CA TRP A 14 -1.58 -4.22 -18.63
C TRP A 14 -0.29 -4.03 -19.44
N LEU A 15 -0.32 -4.20 -20.76
CA LEU A 15 0.82 -3.94 -21.63
C LEU A 15 1.26 -2.47 -21.57
N CYS A 16 0.32 -1.53 -21.61
CA CYS A 16 0.61 -0.10 -21.44
C CYS A 16 1.27 0.19 -20.09
N LEU A 17 0.80 -0.44 -19.01
CA LEU A 17 1.40 -0.32 -17.69
C LEU A 17 2.83 -0.89 -17.65
N LEU A 18 3.03 -2.07 -18.25
CA LEU A 18 4.34 -2.73 -18.35
C LEU A 18 5.35 -1.85 -19.12
N LEU A 19 4.94 -1.30 -20.26
CA LEU A 19 5.74 -0.36 -21.06
C LEU A 19 6.05 0.92 -20.30
N LYS A 20 5.10 1.47 -19.55
CA LYS A 20 5.32 2.66 -18.72
C LYS A 20 6.36 2.39 -17.63
N VAL A 21 6.29 1.22 -16.97
CA VAL A 21 7.22 0.84 -15.90
C VAL A 21 8.61 0.54 -16.45
N SER A 22 8.72 -0.12 -17.60
CA SER A 22 10.02 -0.43 -18.22
C SER A 22 10.78 0.84 -18.62
N ARG A 23 10.06 1.88 -19.06
CA ARG A 23 10.63 3.20 -19.36
C ARG A 23 10.95 4.00 -18.09
N ASN A 24 10.08 3.96 -17.07
CA ASN A 24 10.28 4.65 -15.80
C ASN A 24 10.93 3.76 -14.74
N LYS A 25 12.27 3.63 -14.81
CA LYS A 25 13.09 2.83 -13.88
C LYS A 25 12.92 3.20 -12.39
N VAL A 26 12.37 4.38 -12.08
CA VAL A 26 12.13 4.85 -10.70
C VAL A 26 11.10 3.98 -9.97
N ALA A 27 10.04 3.51 -10.66
CA ALA A 27 9.03 2.64 -10.05
C ALA A 27 9.51 1.17 -9.90
N ALA A 28 10.34 0.71 -10.85
CA ALA A 28 10.80 -0.68 -10.92
C ALA A 28 12.02 -1.01 -10.04
N LYS A 29 12.86 -0.02 -9.69
CA LYS A 29 14.14 -0.26 -8.99
C LYS A 29 14.02 -0.58 -7.51
N GLY A 30 12.88 -0.29 -6.86
CA GLY A 30 12.77 -0.38 -5.41
C GLY A 30 12.47 -1.78 -4.87
N TYR A 31 11.61 -2.55 -5.55
CA TYR A 31 10.83 -3.57 -4.85
C TYR A 31 10.55 -4.83 -5.69
N LYS A 32 11.20 -5.94 -5.34
CA LYS A 32 11.07 -7.24 -6.03
C LYS A 32 9.63 -7.79 -6.09
N GLY A 33 8.75 -7.35 -5.18
CA GLY A 33 7.34 -7.77 -5.15
C GLY A 33 6.51 -7.24 -6.33
N PHE A 34 6.86 -6.07 -6.88
CA PHE A 34 6.15 -5.50 -8.01
C PHE A 34 6.23 -6.38 -9.26
N TRP A 35 7.43 -6.88 -9.57
CA TRP A 35 7.67 -7.76 -10.72
C TRP A 35 6.95 -9.09 -10.59
N LEU A 36 6.90 -9.65 -9.37
CA LEU A 36 6.12 -10.85 -9.11
C LEU A 36 4.64 -10.63 -9.48
N ALA A 37 4.04 -9.54 -8.98
CA ALA A 37 2.63 -9.26 -9.19
C ALA A 37 2.29 -8.90 -10.65
N ILE A 38 3.11 -8.07 -11.32
CA ILE A 38 2.84 -7.64 -12.70
C ILE A 38 3.00 -8.80 -13.70
N LEU A 39 3.93 -9.74 -13.45
CA LEU A 39 4.16 -10.89 -14.32
C LEU A 39 3.17 -12.03 -14.06
N SER A 40 2.64 -12.16 -12.83
CA SER A 40 1.58 -13.13 -12.54
C SER A 40 0.20 -12.66 -12.95
N TRP A 41 0.00 -11.36 -13.18
CA TRP A 41 -1.31 -10.76 -13.50
C TRP A 41 -1.99 -11.34 -14.75
N PRO A 42 -1.31 -11.60 -15.88
CA PRO A 42 -1.94 -12.18 -17.07
C PRO A 42 -2.58 -13.56 -16.83
N LEU A 43 -2.13 -14.29 -15.80
CA LEU A 43 -2.72 -15.58 -15.45
C LEU A 43 -4.19 -15.45 -15.08
N LEU A 44 -4.61 -14.31 -14.51
CA LEU A 44 -6.01 -14.03 -14.16
C LEU A 44 -6.95 -13.98 -15.37
N LEU A 45 -6.42 -13.75 -16.58
CA LEU A 45 -7.20 -13.67 -17.82
C LEU A 45 -6.88 -14.83 -18.78
N SER A 46 -6.07 -15.79 -18.35
CA SER A 46 -5.56 -16.85 -19.22
C SER A 46 -6.69 -17.71 -19.80
N SER A 47 -7.73 -18.02 -19.01
CA SER A 47 -8.91 -18.75 -19.48
C SER A 47 -9.70 -18.00 -20.56
N GLU A 48 -9.85 -16.70 -20.42
CA GLU A 48 -10.66 -15.84 -21.26
C GLU A 48 -9.94 -15.59 -22.58
N LEU A 49 -8.62 -15.38 -22.53
CA LEU A 49 -7.80 -15.25 -23.72
C LEU A 49 -7.72 -16.58 -24.49
N TRP A 50 -7.73 -17.72 -23.80
CA TRP A 50 -7.73 -19.03 -24.45
C TRP A 50 -8.98 -19.28 -25.30
N GLN A 51 -10.13 -18.70 -24.91
CA GLN A 51 -11.36 -18.77 -25.70
C GLN A 51 -11.21 -18.14 -27.09
N LEU A 52 -10.25 -17.22 -27.31
CA LEU A 52 -9.95 -16.66 -28.63
C LEU A 52 -9.35 -17.68 -29.60
N VAL A 53 -8.65 -18.69 -29.10
CA VAL A 53 -7.90 -19.69 -29.90
C VAL A 53 -8.76 -20.93 -30.18
N GLY A 54 -10.06 -20.86 -29.90
CA GLY A 54 -11.02 -21.90 -30.29
C GLY A 54 -11.34 -22.90 -29.19
N GLY A 55 -11.02 -22.59 -27.93
CA GLY A 55 -11.19 -23.53 -26.83
C GLY A 55 -11.54 -22.91 -25.51
N ALA A 56 -12.50 -23.55 -24.88
CA ALA A 56 -12.91 -23.35 -23.53
C ALA A 56 -11.99 -24.25 -22.66
N SER A 57 -11.20 -23.73 -21.70
CA SER A 57 -10.38 -24.57 -20.79
C SER A 57 -10.69 -24.36 -19.29
N PRO A 58 -11.33 -25.33 -18.63
CA PRO A 58 -11.62 -25.27 -17.20
C PRO A 58 -10.35 -25.33 -16.33
N TRP A 59 -9.31 -26.04 -16.77
CA TRP A 59 -8.00 -26.02 -16.11
C TRP A 59 -7.40 -24.62 -16.07
N LEU A 60 -7.49 -23.87 -17.17
CA LEU A 60 -7.00 -22.48 -17.19
C LEU A 60 -7.85 -21.57 -16.31
N ALA A 61 -9.16 -21.79 -16.24
CA ALA A 61 -10.06 -21.03 -15.37
C ALA A 61 -9.72 -21.28 -13.89
N ALA A 62 -9.52 -22.55 -13.51
CA ALA A 62 -9.11 -22.93 -12.18
C ALA A 62 -7.69 -22.41 -11.82
N ALA A 63 -6.76 -22.48 -12.78
CA ALA A 63 -5.41 -21.94 -12.62
C ALA A 63 -5.38 -20.41 -12.49
N ALA A 64 -6.28 -19.69 -13.17
CA ALA A 64 -6.43 -18.24 -13.03
C ALA A 64 -6.73 -17.85 -11.57
N VAL A 65 -7.65 -18.57 -10.92
CA VAL A 65 -7.99 -18.34 -9.51
C VAL A 65 -6.83 -18.76 -8.59
N ALA A 66 -6.15 -19.87 -8.88
CA ALA A 66 -5.00 -20.35 -8.10
C ALA A 66 -3.75 -19.46 -8.21
N ALA A 67 -3.66 -18.59 -9.24
CA ALA A 67 -2.59 -17.60 -9.36
C ALA A 67 -2.74 -16.41 -8.40
N MET A 68 -3.94 -16.22 -7.82
CA MET A 68 -4.27 -15.06 -6.99
C MET A 68 -3.37 -14.89 -5.75
N PRO A 69 -3.02 -15.95 -4.98
CA PRO A 69 -2.12 -15.82 -3.83
C PRO A 69 -0.73 -15.28 -4.21
N VAL A 70 -0.20 -15.68 -5.37
CA VAL A 70 1.12 -15.21 -5.86
C VAL A 70 1.08 -13.72 -6.19
N LEU A 71 0.03 -13.31 -6.91
CA LEU A 71 -0.18 -11.91 -7.26
C LEU A 71 -0.35 -11.03 -6.01
N LEU A 72 -1.19 -11.46 -5.07
CA LEU A 72 -1.44 -10.73 -3.83
C LEU A 72 -0.20 -10.67 -2.94
N ALA A 73 0.60 -11.74 -2.89
CA ALA A 73 1.88 -11.73 -2.19
C ALA A 73 2.84 -10.70 -2.81
N GLY A 74 2.86 -10.57 -4.14
CA GLY A 74 3.64 -9.54 -4.83
C GLY A 74 3.19 -8.12 -4.47
N ILE A 75 1.88 -7.84 -4.52
CA ILE A 75 1.29 -6.55 -4.15
C ILE A 75 1.61 -6.21 -2.68
N TYR A 76 1.37 -7.14 -1.76
CA TYR A 76 1.61 -6.97 -0.33
C TYR A 76 3.08 -6.69 -0.03
N ARG A 77 4.00 -7.50 -0.58
CA ARG A 77 5.44 -7.30 -0.40
C ARG A 77 5.92 -5.96 -0.96
N ASN A 78 5.36 -5.54 -2.09
CA ASN A 78 5.67 -4.26 -2.70
C ASN A 78 5.25 -3.09 -1.79
N LEU A 79 4.02 -3.13 -1.27
CA LEU A 79 3.54 -2.12 -0.33
C LEU A 79 4.42 -2.07 0.92
N LEU A 80 4.64 -3.20 1.58
CA LEU A 80 5.41 -3.23 2.82
C LEU A 80 6.84 -2.71 2.64
N ALA A 81 7.49 -3.03 1.53
CA ALA A 81 8.84 -2.54 1.25
C ALA A 81 8.85 -1.02 0.95
N MET A 82 7.74 -0.48 0.43
CA MET A 82 7.55 0.96 0.25
C MET A 82 7.40 1.70 1.58
N LEU A 83 6.68 1.12 2.54
CA LEU A 83 6.33 1.77 3.81
C LEU A 83 7.37 1.58 4.91
N TRP A 84 8.03 0.42 4.95
CA TRP A 84 8.85 0.00 6.09
C TRP A 84 10.25 -0.39 5.66
N ARG A 85 11.27 0.09 6.40
CA ARG A 85 12.67 -0.31 6.17
C ARG A 85 12.91 -1.79 6.51
N LYS A 86 12.28 -2.27 7.59
CA LYS A 86 12.31 -3.68 8.04
C LYS A 86 10.88 -4.20 8.22
N PRO A 87 10.20 -4.58 7.13
CA PRO A 87 8.81 -5.00 7.23
C PRO A 87 8.70 -6.37 7.93
N LYS A 88 7.84 -6.47 8.95
CA LYS A 88 7.33 -7.76 9.41
C LYS A 88 6.32 -8.29 8.41
N ARG A 89 6.70 -9.33 7.68
CA ARG A 89 5.87 -9.91 6.62
C ARG A 89 5.03 -11.03 7.20
N ILE A 90 3.72 -10.84 7.24
CA ILE A 90 2.77 -11.90 7.56
C ILE A 90 2.56 -12.71 6.28
N MET A 91 3.37 -13.77 6.10
CA MET A 91 3.35 -14.58 4.88
C MET A 91 2.51 -15.86 4.98
N TRP A 92 2.09 -16.22 6.20
CA TRP A 92 1.34 -17.45 6.43
C TRP A 92 0.09 -17.59 5.54
N PRO A 93 -0.72 -16.54 5.24
CA PRO A 93 -1.92 -16.71 4.43
C PRO A 93 -1.58 -17.20 3.03
N PHE A 94 -0.45 -16.77 2.46
CA PHE A 94 -0.05 -17.17 1.11
C PHE A 94 0.50 -18.60 1.08
N TYR A 95 1.22 -19.01 2.13
CA TYR A 95 1.78 -20.36 2.24
C TYR A 95 0.75 -21.42 2.60
N THR A 96 -0.35 -21.05 3.25
CA THR A 96 -1.45 -21.99 3.53
C THR A 96 -2.48 -22.01 2.40
N ILE A 97 -2.92 -20.85 1.94
CA ILE A 97 -4.00 -20.75 0.96
C ILE A 97 -3.50 -21.12 -0.45
N GLY A 98 -2.27 -20.78 -0.83
CA GLY A 98 -1.71 -21.15 -2.13
C GLY A 98 -1.76 -22.65 -2.42
N PRO A 99 -1.13 -23.49 -1.58
CA PRO A 99 -1.22 -24.95 -1.71
C PRO A 99 -2.67 -25.47 -1.57
N GLY A 100 -3.46 -24.91 -0.66
CA GLY A 100 -4.87 -25.30 -0.49
C GLY A 100 -5.69 -25.08 -1.76
N MET A 101 -5.49 -23.96 -2.46
CA MET A 101 -6.14 -23.69 -3.74
C MET A 101 -5.69 -24.66 -4.83
N LEU A 102 -4.41 -25.01 -4.90
CA LEU A 102 -3.92 -26.02 -5.86
C LEU A 102 -4.56 -27.39 -5.61
N VAL A 103 -4.68 -27.81 -4.35
CA VAL A 103 -5.37 -29.05 -3.98
C VAL A 103 -6.84 -29.01 -4.42
N LEU A 104 -7.54 -27.89 -4.21
CA LEU A 104 -8.92 -27.73 -4.65
C LEU A 104 -9.06 -27.79 -6.18
N VAL A 105 -8.10 -27.23 -6.93
CA VAL A 105 -8.09 -27.33 -8.39
C VAL A 105 -7.91 -28.79 -8.85
N VAL A 106 -7.05 -29.56 -8.19
CA VAL A 106 -6.89 -31.00 -8.47
C VAL A 106 -8.19 -31.76 -8.15
N ILE A 107 -8.83 -31.48 -7.02
CA ILE A 107 -10.11 -32.09 -6.64
C ILE A 107 -11.21 -31.78 -7.68
N GLN A 108 -11.28 -30.53 -8.15
CA GLN A 108 -12.23 -30.15 -9.20
C GLN A 108 -12.03 -30.97 -10.49
N GLY A 109 -10.77 -31.16 -10.91
CA GLY A 109 -10.47 -31.99 -12.08
C GLY A 109 -10.81 -33.45 -11.90
N TRP A 110 -10.64 -33.98 -10.68
CA TRP A 110 -10.97 -35.36 -10.37
C TRP A 110 -12.48 -35.61 -10.30
N LEU A 111 -13.25 -34.69 -9.69
CA LEU A 111 -14.70 -34.84 -9.50
C LEU A 111 -15.53 -34.46 -10.73
N HIS A 112 -15.10 -33.43 -11.48
CA HIS A 112 -15.92 -32.82 -12.53
C HIS A 112 -15.27 -32.85 -13.92
N GLY A 113 -14.19 -33.61 -14.09
CA GLY A 113 -13.44 -33.68 -15.34
C GLY A 113 -14.29 -34.06 -16.56
N SER A 114 -15.35 -34.88 -16.37
CA SER A 114 -16.32 -35.25 -17.41
C SER A 114 -17.27 -34.12 -17.81
N ASP A 115 -17.66 -33.29 -16.84
CA ASP A 115 -18.73 -32.29 -16.99
C ASP A 115 -18.20 -30.99 -17.60
N TRP A 116 -16.88 -30.82 -17.56
CA TRP A 116 -16.15 -29.67 -18.06
C TRP A 116 -16.37 -29.35 -19.55
N GLN A 117 -16.64 -30.36 -20.38
CA GLN A 117 -16.94 -30.14 -21.79
C GLN A 117 -18.36 -29.60 -22.02
N GLN A 118 -19.25 -29.75 -21.03
CA GLN A 118 -20.67 -29.40 -21.14
C GLN A 118 -21.01 -28.04 -20.54
N TRP A 119 -20.11 -27.41 -19.77
CA TRP A 119 -20.35 -26.11 -19.14
C TRP A 119 -20.36 -24.98 -20.19
N PRO A 120 -21.52 -24.43 -20.58
CA PRO A 120 -21.57 -23.32 -21.52
C PRO A 120 -21.12 -22.07 -20.79
N GLY A 121 -19.95 -21.52 -21.16
CA GLY A 121 -19.48 -20.26 -20.58
C GLY A 121 -18.87 -20.37 -19.17
N PHE A 122 -18.34 -21.53 -18.79
CA PHE A 122 -17.46 -21.74 -17.64
C PHE A 122 -18.02 -21.41 -16.27
N ALA A 123 -19.09 -22.07 -15.82
CA ALA A 123 -19.19 -22.49 -14.42
C ALA A 123 -20.51 -23.19 -14.15
N PRO A 124 -20.55 -24.02 -13.09
CA PRO A 124 -21.80 -24.51 -12.53
C PRO A 124 -22.70 -23.36 -12.03
N LEU A 125 -24.01 -23.62 -12.04
CA LEU A 125 -25.05 -22.76 -11.49
C LEU A 125 -25.86 -23.57 -10.48
N GLY A 126 -26.07 -23.04 -9.28
CA GLY A 126 -26.76 -23.78 -8.22
C GLY A 126 -26.01 -25.02 -7.76
N GLU A 127 -26.76 -25.97 -7.20
CA GLU A 127 -26.25 -27.27 -6.70
C GLU A 127 -24.95 -27.13 -5.87
N PRO A 128 -25.00 -26.41 -4.74
CA PRO A 128 -23.80 -26.05 -3.99
C PRO A 128 -23.06 -27.28 -3.45
N LEU A 129 -23.77 -28.40 -3.22
CA LEU A 129 -23.17 -29.66 -2.78
C LEU A 129 -22.50 -30.43 -3.92
N SER A 130 -23.00 -30.34 -5.15
CA SER A 130 -22.37 -30.98 -6.30
C SER A 130 -21.07 -30.26 -6.66
N TYR A 131 -21.11 -28.94 -6.76
CA TYR A 131 -20.00 -28.13 -7.26
C TYR A 131 -19.26 -27.33 -6.19
N TRP A 132 -19.32 -27.80 -4.94
CA TRP A 132 -18.77 -27.11 -3.77
C TRP A 132 -17.31 -26.68 -3.96
N ALA A 133 -16.48 -27.50 -4.62
CA ALA A 133 -15.06 -27.24 -4.79
C ALA A 133 -14.78 -26.01 -5.67
N VAL A 134 -15.62 -25.75 -6.68
CA VAL A 134 -15.52 -24.57 -7.56
C VAL A 134 -15.89 -23.31 -6.78
N TYR A 135 -17.04 -23.32 -6.11
CA TYR A 135 -17.51 -22.19 -5.31
C TYR A 135 -16.55 -21.89 -4.14
N LEU A 136 -16.07 -22.92 -3.46
CA LEU A 136 -15.13 -22.77 -2.35
C LEU A 136 -13.81 -22.14 -2.82
N THR A 137 -13.29 -22.54 -3.98
CA THR A 137 -12.06 -21.96 -4.53
C THR A 137 -12.22 -20.48 -4.82
N CYS A 138 -13.35 -20.09 -5.42
CA CYS A 138 -13.65 -18.68 -5.69
C CYS A 138 -13.90 -17.88 -4.41
N LEU A 139 -14.60 -18.45 -3.42
CA LEU A 139 -14.80 -17.83 -2.11
C LEU A 139 -13.47 -17.63 -1.37
N ILE A 140 -12.61 -18.64 -1.31
CA ILE A 140 -11.29 -18.54 -0.70
C ILE A 140 -10.46 -17.44 -1.39
N ALA A 141 -10.49 -17.37 -2.72
CA ALA A 141 -9.82 -16.31 -3.47
C ALA A 141 -10.35 -14.92 -3.12
N ALA A 142 -11.68 -14.76 -3.05
CA ALA A 142 -12.34 -13.51 -2.70
C ALA A 142 -12.05 -13.10 -1.25
N PHE A 143 -12.10 -14.02 -0.30
CA PHE A 143 -11.77 -13.77 1.11
C PHE A 143 -10.28 -13.46 1.31
N LEU A 144 -9.38 -14.17 0.63
CA LEU A 144 -7.96 -13.83 0.65
C LEU A 144 -7.75 -12.42 0.09
N PHE A 145 -8.40 -12.09 -1.03
CA PHE A 145 -8.31 -10.76 -1.62
C PHE A 145 -8.84 -9.67 -0.69
N LEU A 146 -9.98 -9.93 -0.03
CA LEU A 146 -10.58 -9.04 0.96
C LEU A 146 -9.62 -8.82 2.14
N TYR A 147 -9.14 -9.91 2.75
CA TYR A 147 -8.21 -9.87 3.87
C TYR A 147 -6.95 -9.07 3.53
N ILE A 148 -6.30 -9.37 2.40
CA ILE A 148 -5.10 -8.64 1.98
C ILE A 148 -5.44 -7.17 1.74
N SER A 149 -6.56 -6.84 1.08
CA SER A 149 -6.95 -5.45 0.83
C SER A 149 -7.17 -4.65 2.12
N ILE A 150 -7.75 -5.26 3.16
CA ILE A 150 -7.88 -4.66 4.49
C ILE A 150 -6.50 -4.40 5.09
N VAL A 151 -5.61 -5.40 5.09
CA VAL A 151 -4.24 -5.25 5.58
C VAL A 151 -3.50 -4.14 4.81
N LEU A 152 -3.68 -4.00 3.49
CA LEU A 152 -3.07 -2.91 2.73
C LEU A 152 -3.55 -1.52 3.22
N ILE A 153 -4.83 -1.38 3.54
CA ILE A 153 -5.39 -0.13 4.07
C ILE A 153 -4.81 0.16 5.46
N GLU A 154 -4.82 -0.81 6.36
CA GLU A 154 -4.30 -0.65 7.72
C GLU A 154 -2.83 -0.20 7.71
N GLN A 155 -2.01 -0.85 6.88
CA GLN A 155 -0.60 -0.49 6.73
C GLN A 155 -0.40 0.94 6.21
N LEU A 156 -1.24 1.38 5.26
CA LEU A 156 -1.21 2.74 4.74
C LEU A 156 -1.67 3.78 5.78
N GLN A 157 -2.74 3.48 6.51
CA GLN A 157 -3.26 4.34 7.56
C GLN A 157 -2.24 4.48 8.68
N GLN A 158 -1.63 3.38 9.11
CA GLN A 158 -0.56 3.38 10.11
C GLN A 158 0.63 4.23 9.63
N TYR A 159 1.08 4.04 8.39
CA TYR A 159 2.14 4.86 7.80
C TYR A 159 1.81 6.36 7.81
N HIS A 160 0.59 6.75 7.40
CA HIS A 160 0.18 8.15 7.41
C HIS A 160 0.05 8.73 8.82
N HIS A 161 -0.42 7.93 9.78
CA HIS A 161 -0.52 8.31 11.18
C HIS A 161 0.87 8.56 11.80
N GLU A 162 1.84 7.70 11.49
CA GLU A 162 3.20 7.78 12.04
C GLU A 162 4.11 8.76 11.30
N LEU A 163 3.68 9.28 10.15
CA LEU A 163 4.48 10.18 9.30
C LEU A 163 5.09 11.38 10.06
N PRO A 164 4.40 12.05 11.00
CA PRO A 164 4.98 13.15 11.79
C PRO A 164 6.16 12.75 12.70
N LEU A 165 6.29 11.45 13.04
CA LEU A 165 7.43 10.90 13.78
C LEU A 165 8.67 10.80 12.87
N GLN A 166 8.47 10.63 11.57
CA GLN A 166 9.51 10.27 10.62
C GLN A 166 10.01 11.48 9.82
N VAL A 167 9.13 12.43 9.51
CA VAL A 167 9.44 13.55 8.61
C VAL A 167 8.86 14.86 9.11
N VAL A 168 9.54 15.96 8.79
CA VAL A 168 9.05 17.31 9.12
C VAL A 168 7.92 17.71 8.16
N ASP A 169 8.17 17.61 6.86
CA ASP A 169 7.27 18.06 5.79
C ASP A 169 6.39 16.91 5.27
N THR A 170 5.43 16.47 6.09
CA THR A 170 4.55 15.29 5.84
C THR A 170 3.88 15.28 4.46
N GLU A 171 3.46 16.43 3.94
CA GLU A 171 2.80 16.56 2.64
C GLU A 171 3.65 16.04 1.47
N MET A 172 4.98 16.08 1.59
CA MET A 172 5.90 15.60 0.55
C MET A 172 5.99 14.07 0.48
N TYR A 173 5.64 13.41 1.58
CA TYR A 173 5.81 11.96 1.78
C TYR A 173 4.47 11.20 1.83
N HIS A 174 3.36 11.93 1.66
CA HIS A 174 2.03 11.36 1.65
C HIS A 174 1.78 10.57 0.35
N ILE A 175 1.47 9.28 0.50
CA ILE A 175 1.10 8.41 -0.62
C ILE A 175 -0.36 8.69 -0.99
N LYS A 176 -0.61 9.15 -2.22
CA LYS A 176 -1.95 9.51 -2.71
C LYS A 176 -2.50 8.42 -3.63
N GLY A 177 -3.82 8.26 -3.64
CA GLY A 177 -4.55 7.34 -4.52
C GLY A 177 -4.54 5.87 -4.07
N LEU A 178 -3.46 5.40 -3.44
CA LEU A 178 -3.36 4.00 -3.04
C LEU A 178 -4.39 3.61 -1.96
N SER A 179 -4.66 4.48 -0.97
CA SER A 179 -5.73 4.24 0.01
C SER A 179 -7.10 4.11 -0.65
N GLY A 180 -7.40 4.92 -1.67
CA GLY A 180 -8.66 4.83 -2.42
C GLY A 180 -8.75 3.56 -3.25
N ALA A 181 -7.66 3.16 -3.90
CA ALA A 181 -7.61 1.91 -4.66
C ALA A 181 -7.72 0.67 -3.76
N SER A 182 -7.11 0.66 -2.58
CA SER A 182 -7.29 -0.42 -1.61
C SER A 182 -8.73 -0.46 -1.06
N GLY A 183 -9.34 0.71 -0.80
CA GLY A 183 -10.76 0.79 -0.42
C GLY A 183 -11.71 0.25 -1.50
N PHE A 184 -11.46 0.61 -2.76
CA PHE A 184 -12.15 0.02 -3.91
C PHE A 184 -11.95 -1.50 -3.97
N ALA A 185 -10.74 -1.98 -3.70
CA ALA A 185 -10.46 -3.41 -3.69
C ALA A 185 -11.20 -4.18 -2.60
N VAL A 186 -11.36 -3.60 -1.40
CA VAL A 186 -12.22 -4.16 -0.33
C VAL A 186 -13.66 -4.30 -0.81
N GLY A 187 -14.24 -3.23 -1.37
CA GLY A 187 -15.61 -3.25 -1.90
C GLY A 187 -15.80 -4.30 -3.00
N MET A 188 -14.87 -4.35 -3.95
CA MET A 188 -14.91 -5.33 -5.04
C MET A 188 -14.77 -6.77 -4.53
N ALA A 189 -13.85 -7.06 -3.62
CA ALA A 189 -13.68 -8.39 -3.05
C ALA A 189 -14.94 -8.87 -2.32
N PHE A 190 -15.61 -7.97 -1.59
CA PHE A 190 -16.88 -8.25 -0.94
C PHE A 190 -18.00 -8.54 -1.95
N CYS A 191 -18.14 -7.72 -3.00
CA CYS A 191 -19.10 -7.96 -4.07
C CYS A 191 -18.86 -9.30 -4.77
N LEU A 192 -17.60 -9.65 -5.04
CA LEU A 192 -17.24 -10.94 -5.65
C LEU A 192 -17.62 -12.12 -4.76
N ALA A 193 -17.39 -12.05 -3.45
CA ALA A 193 -17.81 -13.10 -2.52
C ALA A 193 -19.35 -13.28 -2.50
N ILE A 194 -20.10 -12.17 -2.50
CA ILE A 194 -21.57 -12.21 -2.57
C ILE A 194 -22.05 -12.84 -3.88
N ILE A 195 -21.46 -12.47 -5.02
CA ILE A 195 -21.85 -13.03 -6.32
C ILE A 195 -21.65 -14.55 -6.31
N VAL A 196 -20.51 -15.04 -5.82
CA VAL A 196 -20.23 -16.48 -5.74
C VAL A 196 -21.27 -17.18 -4.88
N ALA A 197 -21.59 -16.64 -3.70
CA ALA A 197 -22.60 -17.21 -2.82
C ALA A 197 -24.00 -17.20 -3.46
N ALA A 198 -24.41 -16.07 -4.05
CA ALA A 198 -25.72 -15.93 -4.69
C ALA A 198 -25.91 -16.91 -5.85
N VAL A 199 -24.85 -17.14 -6.63
CA VAL A 199 -24.87 -18.12 -7.72
C VAL A 199 -24.87 -19.56 -7.19
N ALA A 200 -24.07 -19.86 -6.17
CA ALA A 200 -23.97 -21.20 -5.59
C ALA A 200 -25.32 -21.70 -5.02
N PHE A 201 -26.09 -20.81 -4.40
CA PHE A 201 -27.42 -21.14 -3.88
C PHE A 201 -28.56 -20.97 -4.91
N GLY A 202 -28.24 -20.62 -6.16
CA GLY A 202 -29.24 -20.46 -7.21
C GLY A 202 -30.11 -19.20 -7.08
N PHE A 203 -29.74 -18.24 -6.22
CA PHE A 203 -30.45 -16.97 -6.10
C PHE A 203 -30.22 -16.05 -7.29
N LEU A 204 -29.12 -16.24 -8.03
CA LEU A 204 -28.76 -15.42 -9.18
C LEU A 204 -28.42 -16.32 -10.39
N PRO A 205 -29.30 -16.40 -11.42
CA PRO A 205 -29.04 -17.18 -12.63
C PRO A 205 -28.12 -16.43 -13.61
N LEU A 206 -26.94 -16.01 -13.13
CA LEU A 206 -25.96 -15.26 -13.91
C LEU A 206 -25.10 -16.22 -14.76
N THR A 207 -25.46 -16.37 -16.03
CA THR A 207 -24.60 -17.05 -17.01
C THR A 207 -23.29 -16.26 -17.16
N PHE A 208 -22.14 -16.94 -17.22
CA PHE A 208 -20.78 -16.33 -17.23
C PHE A 208 -20.31 -15.65 -15.94
N TRP A 209 -20.89 -15.96 -14.77
CA TRP A 209 -20.48 -15.37 -13.49
C TRP A 209 -18.99 -15.53 -13.19
N LEU A 210 -18.37 -16.67 -13.55
CA LEU A 210 -16.95 -16.92 -13.29
C LEU A 210 -16.06 -16.01 -14.14
N THR A 211 -16.43 -15.76 -15.40
CA THR A 211 -15.71 -14.79 -16.22
C THR A 211 -15.81 -13.38 -15.64
N TRP A 212 -17.00 -12.97 -15.17
CA TRP A 212 -17.14 -11.70 -14.47
C TRP A 212 -16.33 -11.65 -13.18
N PHE A 213 -16.20 -12.77 -12.48
CA PHE A 213 -15.36 -12.91 -11.31
C PHE A 213 -13.88 -12.69 -11.65
N HIS A 214 -13.35 -13.37 -12.67
CA HIS A 214 -11.97 -13.16 -13.15
C HIS A 214 -11.73 -11.72 -13.61
N LEU A 215 -12.63 -11.15 -14.40
CA LEU A 215 -12.54 -9.76 -14.86
C LEU A 215 -12.55 -8.78 -13.69
N GLY A 216 -13.38 -9.02 -12.67
CA GLY A 216 -13.43 -8.22 -11.45
C GLY A 216 -12.12 -8.25 -10.67
N LEU A 217 -11.53 -9.44 -10.49
CA LEU A 217 -10.21 -9.60 -9.86
C LEU A 217 -9.12 -8.91 -10.71
N ALA A 218 -9.10 -9.15 -12.02
CA ALA A 218 -8.11 -8.60 -12.94
C ALA A 218 -8.15 -7.07 -12.97
N LEU A 219 -9.32 -6.47 -13.16
CA LEU A 219 -9.49 -5.01 -13.15
C LEU A 219 -9.01 -4.40 -11.82
N THR A 220 -9.48 -4.94 -10.71
CA THR A 220 -9.19 -4.37 -9.38
C THR A 220 -7.70 -4.45 -9.04
N THR A 221 -7.08 -5.58 -9.31
CA THR A 221 -5.64 -5.76 -9.10
C THR A 221 -4.80 -4.94 -10.07
N LEU A 222 -5.29 -4.71 -11.30
CA LEU A 222 -4.63 -3.81 -12.26
C LEU A 222 -4.68 -2.35 -11.79
N VAL A 223 -5.79 -1.92 -11.19
CA VAL A 223 -5.89 -0.59 -10.57
C VAL A 223 -4.88 -0.45 -9.44
N LEU A 224 -4.75 -1.45 -8.56
CA LEU A 224 -3.73 -1.45 -7.50
C LEU A 224 -2.31 -1.38 -8.07
N LEU A 225 -1.98 -2.19 -9.08
CA LEU A 225 -0.68 -2.19 -9.74
C LEU A 225 -0.39 -0.84 -10.43
N ALA A 226 -1.41 -0.23 -11.05
CA ALA A 226 -1.29 1.09 -11.65
C ALA A 226 -0.99 2.16 -10.59
N GLN A 227 -1.61 2.10 -9.41
CA GLN A 227 -1.28 3.01 -8.30
C GLN A 227 0.12 2.76 -7.74
N LEU A 228 0.54 1.51 -7.60
CA LEU A 228 1.87 1.13 -7.14
C LEU A 228 2.98 1.52 -8.12
N SER A 229 2.68 1.60 -9.42
CA SER A 229 3.62 2.04 -10.46
C SER A 229 3.90 3.54 -10.46
N ARG A 230 3.10 4.34 -9.73
CA ARG A 230 3.29 5.80 -9.67
C ARG A 230 4.58 6.13 -8.94
N ALA A 231 5.20 7.25 -9.31
CA ALA A 231 6.40 7.76 -8.66
C ALA A 231 6.04 8.34 -7.28
N HIS A 232 5.89 7.46 -6.29
CA HIS A 232 5.74 7.84 -4.89
C HIS A 232 7.10 8.24 -4.32
N ARG A 233 7.09 9.15 -3.34
CA ARG A 233 8.25 9.50 -2.53
C ARG A 233 7.98 9.10 -1.09
N PRO A 234 7.92 7.80 -0.77
CA PRO A 234 7.72 7.37 0.60
C PRO A 234 8.95 7.72 1.44
N SER A 235 8.75 7.91 2.74
CA SER A 235 9.85 7.88 3.72
C SER A 235 9.69 6.58 4.51
N PRO A 236 10.39 5.48 4.17
CA PRO A 236 10.26 4.24 4.91
C PRO A 236 10.55 4.46 6.39
N SER A 237 9.72 3.91 7.28
CA SER A 237 9.92 4.10 8.72
C SER A 237 11.35 3.70 9.11
N PRO A 238 12.10 4.59 9.77
CA PRO A 238 13.47 4.30 10.19
C PRO A 238 13.52 3.41 11.43
N PHE A 239 12.38 3.19 12.07
CA PHE A 239 12.29 2.49 13.34
C PHE A 239 12.06 0.99 13.17
N ASP A 240 12.49 0.25 14.17
CA ASP A 240 12.02 -1.10 14.43
C ASP A 240 10.91 -0.98 15.48
N HIS A 241 9.66 -1.13 15.05
CA HIS A 241 8.48 -0.86 15.88
C HIS A 241 8.40 -1.80 17.08
N ASP A 242 8.83 -3.04 16.92
CA ASP A 242 8.82 -4.03 18.00
C ASP A 242 9.94 -3.78 19.00
N ALA A 243 11.11 -3.38 18.49
CA ALA A 243 12.19 -2.92 19.36
C ALA A 243 11.76 -1.68 20.15
N MET A 244 11.01 -0.75 19.55
CA MET A 244 10.50 0.43 20.28
C MET A 244 9.39 0.09 21.28
N SER A 245 8.48 -0.84 20.95
CA SER A 245 7.41 -1.25 21.89
C SER A 245 7.94 -2.10 23.04
N ALA A 246 8.98 -2.90 22.79
CA ALA A 246 9.62 -3.75 23.80
C ALA A 246 10.75 -3.02 24.56
N ALA A 247 11.23 -1.87 24.06
CA ALA A 247 12.27 -1.11 24.73
C ALA A 247 11.80 -0.66 26.13
N PRO A 248 12.65 -0.81 27.17
CA PRO A 248 12.39 -0.19 28.46
C PRO A 248 12.11 1.29 28.25
N LYS A 249 11.13 1.85 28.97
CA LYS A 249 10.86 3.29 28.95
C LYS A 249 12.18 4.02 29.22
N MET A 250 12.64 4.78 28.23
CA MET A 250 13.91 5.51 28.32
C MET A 250 13.91 6.37 29.59
N SER A 251 14.96 6.23 30.42
CA SER A 251 15.06 7.01 31.65
C SER A 251 15.10 8.51 31.36
N GLN A 252 14.57 9.33 32.27
CA GLN A 252 14.47 10.77 32.05
C GLN A 252 15.84 11.44 31.83
N SER A 253 16.89 10.96 32.53
CA SER A 253 18.27 11.44 32.36
C SER A 253 18.82 11.13 30.95
N THR A 254 18.60 9.91 30.46
CA THR A 254 19.02 9.51 29.10
C THR A 254 18.27 10.30 28.04
N ALA A 255 16.95 10.47 28.20
CA ALA A 255 16.15 11.27 27.29
C ALA A 255 16.65 12.73 27.22
N GLN A 256 16.98 13.35 28.36
CA GLN A 256 17.55 14.70 28.39
C GLN A 256 18.92 14.80 27.71
N ALA A 257 19.80 13.82 27.91
CA ALA A 257 21.12 13.78 27.26
C ALA A 257 21.00 13.67 25.73
N VAL A 258 20.12 12.78 25.25
CA VAL A 258 19.80 12.62 23.82
C VAL A 258 19.22 13.91 23.26
N LEU A 259 18.26 14.52 23.95
CA LEU A 259 17.65 15.79 23.53
C LEU A 259 18.69 16.91 23.43
N LYS A 260 19.56 17.09 24.43
CA LYS A 260 20.60 18.13 24.41
C LYS A 260 21.53 17.98 23.19
N ARG A 261 21.92 16.74 22.85
CA ARG A 261 22.71 16.45 21.64
C ARG A 261 21.93 16.74 20.37
N ALA A 262 20.65 16.34 20.31
CA ALA A 262 19.79 16.62 19.17
C ALA A 262 19.60 18.14 18.96
N GLU A 263 19.39 18.91 20.03
CA GLU A 263 19.26 20.37 19.95
C GLU A 263 20.55 21.04 19.44
N ALA A 264 21.72 20.60 19.93
CA ALA A 264 23.01 21.07 19.43
C ALA A 264 23.18 20.76 17.93
N ALA A 265 22.80 19.56 17.50
CA ALA A 265 22.83 19.14 16.10
C ALA A 265 21.88 19.95 15.21
N VAL A 266 20.68 20.29 15.69
CA VAL A 266 19.73 21.15 14.94
C VAL A 266 20.35 22.51 14.61
N ILE A 267 21.07 23.10 15.56
CA ILE A 267 21.70 24.42 15.39
C ILE A 267 22.95 24.33 14.51
N SER A 268 23.86 23.39 14.80
CA SER A 268 25.12 23.26 14.07
C SER A 268 24.90 22.92 12.59
N GLN A 269 23.96 22.02 12.30
CA GLN A 269 23.62 21.61 10.94
C GLN A 269 22.63 22.56 10.24
N LYS A 270 22.10 23.57 10.96
CA LYS A 270 21.01 24.43 10.48
C LYS A 270 19.81 23.64 9.94
N ALA A 271 19.51 22.50 10.56
CA ALA A 271 18.50 21.53 10.10
C ALA A 271 17.09 22.15 9.95
N TYR A 272 16.81 23.19 10.72
CA TYR A 272 15.57 23.97 10.61
C TYR A 272 15.37 24.65 9.25
N LYS A 273 16.43 24.88 8.44
CA LYS A 273 16.29 25.48 7.10
C LYS A 273 16.01 24.46 5.99
N GLU A 274 16.21 23.17 6.26
CA GLU A 274 16.13 22.12 5.23
C GLU A 274 14.70 21.68 5.00
N ILE A 275 14.28 21.65 3.73
CA ILE A 275 12.96 21.20 3.30
C ILE A 275 13.02 19.70 3.01
N GLY A 276 12.01 18.95 3.48
CA GLY A 276 11.95 17.50 3.30
C GLY A 276 12.82 16.73 4.28
N LEU A 277 13.28 17.34 5.37
CA LEU A 277 14.11 16.68 6.37
C LEU A 277 13.40 15.45 6.96
N THR A 278 14.07 14.31 6.86
CA THR A 278 13.65 13.06 7.51
C THR A 278 14.46 12.83 8.77
N LEU A 279 13.88 12.11 9.73
CA LEU A 279 14.57 11.74 10.97
C LEU A 279 15.78 10.84 10.68
N ALA A 280 15.68 9.96 9.67
CA ALA A 280 16.80 9.13 9.24
C ALA A 280 18.02 9.99 8.83
N MET A 281 17.80 10.98 7.96
CA MET A 281 18.86 11.89 7.51
C MET A 281 19.43 12.72 8.66
N PHE A 282 18.55 13.22 9.54
CA PHE A 282 18.98 13.99 10.71
C PHE A 282 19.82 13.15 11.67
N ALA A 283 19.37 11.93 11.98
CA ALA A 283 20.04 11.01 12.88
C ALA A 283 21.42 10.60 12.35
N GLU A 284 21.50 10.27 11.05
CA GLU A 284 22.76 9.94 10.38
C GLU A 284 23.78 11.08 10.48
N ARG A 285 23.38 12.31 10.17
CA ARG A 285 24.26 13.48 10.26
C ARG A 285 24.64 13.85 11.69
N ALA A 286 23.76 13.58 12.65
CA ALA A 286 24.01 13.82 14.07
C ALA A 286 24.87 12.72 14.72
N GLY A 287 25.15 11.61 14.03
CA GLY A 287 25.83 10.45 14.60
C GLY A 287 25.02 9.82 15.74
N MET A 288 23.69 9.75 15.57
CA MET A 288 22.74 9.29 16.59
C MET A 288 21.79 8.24 15.99
N SER A 289 21.17 7.44 16.84
CA SER A 289 20.10 6.51 16.44
C SER A 289 18.78 7.26 16.23
N ALA A 290 18.10 7.00 15.11
CA ALA A 290 16.77 7.57 14.84
C ALA A 290 15.75 7.15 15.90
N SER A 291 15.80 5.89 16.36
CA SER A 291 14.92 5.38 17.41
C SER A 291 15.16 6.11 18.73
N ASP A 292 16.41 6.36 19.12
CA ASP A 292 16.73 7.04 20.38
C ASP A 292 16.21 8.48 20.38
N ILE A 293 16.38 9.19 19.25
CA ILE A 293 15.85 10.55 19.09
C ILE A 293 14.32 10.54 19.19
N CYS A 294 13.65 9.58 18.53
CA CYS A 294 12.20 9.47 18.58
C CYS A 294 11.69 9.19 20.00
N LEU A 295 12.27 8.20 20.68
CA LEU A 295 11.94 7.86 22.07
C LEU A 295 12.19 9.03 23.02
N ALA A 296 13.31 9.74 22.87
CA ALA A 296 13.64 10.89 23.70
C ALA A 296 12.67 12.06 23.48
N LEU A 297 12.22 12.29 22.24
CA LEU A 297 11.21 13.31 21.92
C LEU A 297 9.83 12.99 22.52
N LEU A 298 9.42 11.72 22.45
CA LEU A 298 8.16 11.26 23.03
C LEU A 298 8.20 11.28 24.56
N ALA A 299 9.27 10.77 25.18
CA ALA A 299 9.41 10.67 26.63
C ALA A 299 9.71 12.03 27.29
N GLY A 300 10.64 12.80 26.73
CA GLY A 300 11.14 14.03 27.35
C GLY A 300 10.34 15.28 27.00
N LYS A 301 9.90 15.43 25.74
CA LYS A 301 9.19 16.64 25.26
C LYS A 301 7.73 16.42 24.88
N LYS A 302 7.23 15.18 24.95
CA LYS A 302 5.87 14.81 24.51
C LYS A 302 5.54 15.36 23.12
N THR A 303 6.53 15.32 22.21
CA THR A 303 6.41 15.88 20.86
C THR A 303 6.95 14.91 19.81
N HIS A 304 6.57 15.12 18.56
CA HIS A 304 7.06 14.35 17.42
C HIS A 304 8.24 15.07 16.76
N PHE A 305 8.99 14.37 15.90
CA PHE A 305 10.11 14.95 15.16
C PHE A 305 9.71 16.20 14.35
N ARG A 306 8.54 16.16 13.69
CA ARG A 306 7.97 17.34 13.05
C ARG A 306 7.83 18.52 14.01
N GLY A 307 7.17 18.32 15.14
CA GLY A 307 6.93 19.37 16.14
C GLY A 307 8.22 19.97 16.68
N PHE A 308 9.20 19.11 16.96
CA PHE A 308 10.53 19.50 17.41
C PHE A 308 11.22 20.45 16.42
N ILE A 309 11.37 20.07 15.16
CA ILE A 309 12.03 20.93 14.15
C ILE A 309 11.20 22.18 13.84
N TYR A 310 9.87 22.08 13.85
CA TYR A 310 8.98 23.20 13.54
C TYR A 310 9.13 24.34 14.56
N GLN A 311 9.37 24.06 15.83
CA GLN A 311 9.67 25.07 16.84
C GLN A 311 10.91 25.91 16.48
N TYR A 312 11.96 25.27 15.97
CA TYR A 312 13.17 25.97 15.51
C TYR A 312 12.91 26.77 14.22
N ARG A 313 12.11 26.23 13.29
CA ARG A 313 11.68 26.96 12.09
C ARG A 313 10.93 28.24 12.44
N MET A 314 10.00 28.17 13.40
CA MET A 314 9.23 29.33 13.87
C MET A 314 10.14 30.38 14.54
N LYS A 315 11.06 29.94 15.41
CA LYS A 315 12.02 30.84 16.07
C LYS A 315 12.91 31.56 15.07
N TYR A 316 13.44 30.83 14.08
CA TYR A 316 14.26 31.40 13.01
C TYR A 316 13.46 32.39 12.15
N ALA A 317 12.24 32.02 11.75
CA ALA A 317 11.38 32.90 10.98
C ALA A 317 11.09 34.21 11.70
N LYS A 318 10.78 34.16 13.01
CA LYS A 318 10.58 35.37 13.82
C LYS A 318 11.83 36.25 13.83
N GLN A 319 13.01 35.68 14.06
CA GLN A 319 14.26 36.43 14.04
C GLN A 319 14.53 37.11 12.69
N VAL A 320 14.27 36.42 11.58
CA VAL A 320 14.41 37.00 10.23
C VAL A 320 13.43 38.13 9.99
N LEU A 321 12.16 37.98 10.40
CA LEU A 321 11.13 39.01 10.22
C LEU A 321 11.34 40.24 11.11
N MET A 322 11.94 40.06 12.29
CA MET A 322 12.28 41.18 13.18
C MET A 322 13.56 41.90 12.76
N GLY A 323 14.50 41.20 12.13
CA GLY A 323 15.81 41.73 11.76
C GLY A 323 15.96 42.13 10.29
N SER A 324 14.93 42.00 9.46
CA SER A 324 14.98 42.37 8.04
C SER A 324 13.59 42.73 7.50
N ASP A 325 13.54 43.62 6.51
CA ASP A 325 12.32 43.96 5.74
C ASP A 325 11.87 42.86 4.77
N THR A 326 12.19 41.60 5.08
CA THR A 326 11.80 40.48 4.23
C THR A 326 10.29 40.26 4.33
N LYS A 327 9.61 40.20 3.18
CA LYS A 327 8.17 39.93 3.11
C LYS A 327 7.80 38.62 3.83
N LEU A 328 6.82 38.68 4.72
CA LEU A 328 6.28 37.54 5.49
C LEU A 328 6.03 36.30 4.61
N GLY A 329 5.40 36.50 3.45
CA GLY A 329 5.09 35.43 2.51
C GLY A 329 6.31 34.70 1.92
N SER A 330 7.45 35.39 1.81
CA SER A 330 8.71 34.78 1.35
C SER A 330 9.28 33.86 2.42
N VAL A 331 9.30 34.31 3.68
CA VAL A 331 9.81 33.54 4.82
C VAL A 331 8.94 32.31 5.10
N THR A 332 7.61 32.46 5.05
CA THR A 332 6.67 31.35 5.27
C THR A 332 6.76 30.30 4.16
N LYS A 333 6.89 30.73 2.89
CA LYS A 333 7.09 29.82 1.74
C LYS A 333 8.42 29.06 1.85
N ARG A 334 9.51 29.76 2.19
CA ARG A 334 10.86 29.17 2.30
C ARG A 334 10.96 28.12 3.42
N LEU A 335 10.28 28.33 4.54
CA LEU A 335 10.35 27.46 5.72
C LEU A 335 9.16 26.49 5.84
N LYS A 336 8.23 26.51 4.88
CA LYS A 336 6.96 25.78 4.91
C LYS A 336 6.19 25.99 6.23
N LEU A 337 6.07 27.25 6.65
CA LEU A 337 5.32 27.64 7.86
C LEU A 337 3.81 27.84 7.62
N GLY A 338 3.31 27.37 6.48
CA GLY A 338 1.91 27.41 6.05
C GLY A 338 1.78 27.05 4.56
N ALA A 339 0.59 27.23 3.99
CA ALA A 339 0.30 26.84 2.61
C ALA A 339 0.51 28.01 1.63
N ASN A 340 1.27 27.78 0.56
CA ASN A 340 1.43 28.72 -0.56
C ASN A 340 1.80 30.17 -0.16
N GLY A 341 2.63 30.34 0.88
CA GLY A 341 3.08 31.66 1.34
C GLY A 341 2.15 32.34 2.35
N THR A 342 1.02 31.73 2.71
CA THR A 342 0.25 32.17 3.88
C THR A 342 0.88 31.63 5.15
N ALA A 343 0.93 32.45 6.21
CA ALA A 343 1.37 32.02 7.53
C ALA A 343 0.32 31.09 8.15
N SER A 344 0.74 29.95 8.71
CA SER A 344 -0.17 29.12 9.48
C SER A 344 -0.73 29.88 10.69
N ARG A 345 -1.97 29.59 11.07
CA ARG A 345 -2.61 30.17 12.28
C ARG A 345 -1.75 29.97 13.54
N SER A 346 -1.05 28.83 13.62
CA SER A 346 -0.09 28.54 14.70
C SER A 346 1.12 29.46 14.68
N PHE A 347 1.63 29.81 13.50
CA PHE A 347 2.72 30.79 13.36
C PHE A 347 2.28 32.21 13.68
N LEU A 348 1.09 32.62 13.23
CA LEU A 348 0.50 33.92 13.58
C LEU A 348 0.31 34.06 15.10
N LYS A 349 -0.30 33.06 15.74
CA LYS A 349 -0.46 33.02 17.20
C LYS A 349 0.88 33.07 17.93
N TYR A 350 1.92 32.43 17.41
CA TYR A 350 3.27 32.47 17.99
C TYR A 350 3.96 33.84 17.85
N LEU A 351 3.69 34.56 16.76
CA LEU A 351 4.15 35.95 16.60
C LEU A 351 3.46 36.87 17.62
N GLU A 352 2.16 36.67 17.84
CA GLU A 352 1.34 37.45 18.79
C GLU A 352 1.67 37.16 20.26
N SER A 353 1.87 35.90 20.64
CA SER A 353 1.99 35.49 22.05
C SER A 353 3.32 35.84 22.73
N ARG A 354 4.24 36.51 22.04
CA ARG A 354 5.53 36.96 22.58
C ARG A 354 5.92 38.34 22.03
N ARG A 355 4.95 39.24 21.86
CA ARG A 355 5.16 40.65 22.20
C ARG A 355 5.15 40.75 23.72
#